data_AF-A0A1G0FNP1-F1
#
_entry.id   AF-A0A1G0FNP1-F1
#
_cell.length_a   1.000
_cell.length_b   1.000
_cell.length_c   1.000
_cell.angle_alpha   90.00
_cell.angle_beta   90.00
_cell.angle_gamma   90.00
#
_symmetry.space_group_name_H-M   'P 1'
#
loop_
_entity.id
_entity.type
_entity.pdbx_description
1 polymer ?
#
loop_
_entity_poly.entity_id
_entity_poly.type
_entity_poly.pdbx_seq_one_letter_code
_entity_poly.pdbx_strand_id
1 'polypeptide(L)'
;MLAFCAVASFRITAKRQATLPAALCEELGVGPGDNLVAERRVIKGETVWVLRPRRPDWSWLGAARRYAEGKSHRWRDVRRGIAKGWAAHARA
;
A
#
# COMPACT_ATOMS: atom_id res chain seq x y z
N MET A 1 13.99 24.28 -15.35
CA MET A 1 13.51 24.15 -13.96
C MET A 1 14.52 23.28 -13.23
N LEU A 2 15.50 23.89 -12.56
CA LEU A 2 16.55 23.15 -11.84
C LEU A 2 15.93 22.63 -10.54
N ALA A 3 15.86 21.32 -10.37
CA ALA A 3 15.53 20.71 -9.08
C ALA A 3 16.65 21.05 -8.12
N PHE A 4 16.38 21.95 -7.17
CA PHE A 4 17.31 22.30 -6.10
C PHE A 4 17.38 21.10 -5.16
N CYS A 5 18.47 20.33 -5.23
CA CYS A 5 18.67 19.19 -4.34
C CYS A 5 19.17 19.75 -3.00
N ALA A 6 18.26 20.03 -2.07
CA ALA A 6 18.66 20.37 -0.71
C ALA A 6 19.31 19.13 -0.08
N VAL A 7 20.64 19.16 0.07
CA VAL A 7 21.37 18.11 0.79
C VAL A 7 21.09 18.30 2.28
N ALA A 8 20.35 17.38 2.89
CA ALA A 8 20.10 17.37 4.32
C ALA A 8 20.87 16.21 4.98
N SER A 9 21.68 16.52 6.00
CA SER A 9 22.32 15.52 6.85
C SER A 9 21.50 15.31 8.13
N PHE A 10 21.24 14.07 8.51
CA PHE A 10 20.57 13.74 9.77
C PHE A 10 21.36 12.67 10.55
N ARG A 11 21.25 12.72 11.88
CA ARG A 11 21.99 11.83 12.78
C ARG A 11 21.21 10.55 13.03
N ILE A 12 21.91 9.42 12.94
CA ILE A 12 21.41 8.14 13.44
C ILE A 12 21.67 8.08 14.95
N THR A 13 20.63 7.81 15.72
CA THR A 13 20.71 7.65 17.17
C THR A 13 21.26 6.27 17.55
N ALA A 14 21.57 6.06 18.83
CA ALA A 14 22.05 4.78 19.35
C ALA A 14 21.10 3.60 19.05
N LYS A 15 19.80 3.87 18.90
CA LYS A 15 18.78 2.86 18.55
C LYS A 15 18.67 2.58 17.06
N ARG A 16 19.59 3.11 16.24
CA ARG A 16 19.57 3.00 14.77
C ARG A 16 18.33 3.67 14.14
N GLN A 17 17.87 4.75 14.76
CA GLN A 17 16.74 5.55 14.28
C GLN A 17 17.25 6.90 13.79
N ALA A 18 16.60 7.47 12.77
CA ALA A 18 16.84 8.83 12.32
C ALA A 18 15.51 9.58 12.27
N THR A 19 15.56 10.87 12.62
CA THR A 19 14.46 11.79 12.35
C THR A 19 14.68 12.40 10.98
N LEU A 20 13.75 12.15 10.06
CA LEU A 20 13.77 12.76 8.73
C LEU A 20 13.34 14.24 8.83
N PRO A 21 14.03 15.16 8.14
CA PRO A 21 13.60 16.55 8.06
C PRO A 21 12.19 16.67 7.46
N ALA A 22 11.39 17.63 7.95
CA ALA A 22 10.01 17.82 7.52
C ALA A 22 9.86 18.00 6.00
N ALA A 23 10.70 18.86 5.39
CA ALA A 23 10.69 19.08 3.94
C ALA A 23 10.92 17.79 3.13
N LEU A 24 11.80 16.89 3.62
CA LEU A 24 12.02 15.61 2.96
C LEU A 24 10.79 14.69 3.09
N CYS A 25 10.09 14.71 4.23
CA CYS A 25 8.84 13.96 4.39
C CYS A 25 7.75 14.46 3.44
N GLU A 26 7.64 15.78 3.27
CA GLU A 26 6.71 16.42 2.33
C GLU A 26 7.02 16.05 0.87
N GLU A 27 8.30 16.12 0.46
CA GLU A 27 8.75 15.71 -0.88
C GLU A 27 8.49 14.22 -1.16
N LEU A 28 8.68 13.36 -0.17
CA LEU A 28 8.39 11.93 -0.28
C LEU A 28 6.89 11.63 -0.19
N GLY A 29 6.06 12.59 0.27
CA GLY A 29 4.63 12.38 0.50
C GLY A 29 4.35 11.35 1.59
N VAL A 30 5.15 11.35 2.67
CA VAL A 30 4.99 10.44 3.81
C VAL A 30 4.64 11.18 5.09
N GLY A 31 3.78 10.55 5.90
CA GLY A 31 3.36 11.04 7.20
C GLY A 31 3.67 10.06 8.35
N PRO A 32 3.27 10.42 9.58
CA PRO A 32 3.42 9.54 10.74
C PRO A 32 2.70 8.20 10.53
N GLY A 33 3.41 7.09 10.73
CA GLY A 33 2.87 5.73 10.56
C GLY A 33 3.11 5.13 9.17
N ASP A 34 3.56 5.92 8.20
CA ASP A 34 3.91 5.41 6.88
C ASP A 34 5.20 4.58 6.91
N ASN A 35 5.30 3.66 5.96
CA ASN A 35 6.47 2.82 5.78
C ASN A 35 7.30 3.31 4.59
N LEU A 36 8.62 3.37 4.77
CA LEU A 36 9.58 3.57 3.69
C LEU A 36 10.22 2.24 3.32
N VAL A 37 10.46 2.03 2.02
CA VAL A 37 11.29 0.95 1.50
C VAL A 37 12.67 1.52 1.19
N ALA A 38 13.71 0.87 1.72
CA ALA A 38 15.09 1.15 1.36
C ALA A 38 15.55 0.13 0.30
N GLU A 39 15.93 0.61 -0.88
CA GLU A 39 16.36 -0.21 -1.99
C GLU A 39 17.80 0.11 -2.36
N ARG A 40 18.66 -0.93 -2.37
CA ARG A 40 20.04 -0.79 -2.81
C ARG A 40 20.09 -0.63 -4.32
N ARG A 41 20.78 0.39 -4.82
CA ARG A 41 21.01 0.63 -6.24
C ARG A 41 22.46 0.97 -6.53
N VAL A 42 22.88 0.77 -7.78
CA VAL A 42 24.16 1.26 -8.29
C VAL A 42 23.86 2.39 -9.26
N ILE A 43 24.29 3.62 -8.93
CA ILE A 43 24.10 4.81 -9.76
C ILE A 43 25.47 5.38 -10.07
N LYS A 44 25.81 5.50 -11.37
CA LYS A 44 27.13 6.00 -11.84
C LYS A 44 28.32 5.28 -11.19
N GLY A 45 28.19 3.97 -10.94
CA GLY A 45 29.24 3.14 -10.32
C GLY A 45 29.27 3.19 -8.79
N GLU A 46 28.46 4.05 -8.14
CA GLU A 46 28.38 4.15 -6.69
C GLU A 46 27.20 3.33 -6.15
N THR A 47 27.42 2.59 -5.06
CA THR A 47 26.33 1.95 -4.33
C THR A 47 25.61 2.97 -3.47
N VAL A 48 24.33 3.20 -3.74
CA VAL A 48 23.46 4.09 -2.98
C VAL A 48 22.24 3.34 -2.44
N TRP A 49 21.63 3.89 -1.39
CA TRP A 49 20.34 3.43 -0.89
C TRP A 49 19.27 4.46 -1.24
N VAL A 50 18.24 4.03 -1.95
CA VAL A 50 17.11 4.87 -2.34
C VAL A 50 15.95 4.59 -1.39
N LEU A 51 15.47 5.63 -0.72
CA LEU A 51 14.26 5.57 0.09
C LEU A 51 13.05 5.90 -0.78
N ARG A 52 11.98 5.11 -0.65
CA ARG A 52 10.71 5.37 -1.34
C ARG A 52 9.51 5.04 -0.46
N PRO A 53 8.38 5.75 -0.60
CA PRO A 53 7.14 5.38 0.07
C PRO A 53 6.73 3.95 -0.28
N ARG A 54 6.36 3.17 0.73
CA ARG A 54 5.72 1.88 0.52
C ARG A 54 4.28 2.14 0.07
N ARG A 55 4.00 1.87 -1.20
CA ARG A 55 2.63 1.92 -1.70
C ARG A 55 1.81 0.77 -1.10
N PRO A 56 0.52 1.00 -0.77
CA PRO A 56 -0.38 -0.08 -0.41
C PRO A 56 -0.43 -1.10 -1.54
N ASP A 57 -0.44 -2.38 -1.17
CA ASP A 57 -0.69 -3.45 -2.13
C ASP A 57 -2.20 -3.55 -2.37
N TRP A 58 -2.62 -3.24 -3.60
CA TRP A 58 -4.00 -3.36 -4.05
C TRP A 58 -4.27 -4.66 -4.80
N SER A 59 -3.33 -5.61 -4.81
CA SER A 59 -3.47 -6.90 -5.50
C SER A 59 -4.70 -7.69 -5.02
N TRP A 60 -5.12 -7.51 -3.77
CA TRP A 60 -6.30 -8.15 -3.19
C TRP A 60 -7.62 -7.57 -3.75
N LEU A 61 -7.60 -6.35 -4.28
CA LEU A 61 -8.79 -5.69 -4.78
C LEU A 61 -9.31 -6.44 -6.00
N GLY A 62 -10.52 -7.00 -5.88
CA GLY A 62 -11.10 -7.84 -6.92
C GLY A 62 -10.70 -9.31 -6.84
N ALA A 63 -10.00 -9.77 -5.79
CA ALA A 63 -9.73 -11.20 -5.58
C ALA A 63 -11.02 -12.07 -5.57
N ALA A 64 -12.16 -11.49 -5.17
CA ALA A 64 -13.45 -12.16 -5.20
C ALA A 64 -14.21 -12.04 -6.54
N ARG A 65 -13.66 -11.37 -7.56
CA ARG A 65 -14.34 -11.08 -8.83
C ARG A 65 -14.87 -12.33 -9.51
N ARG A 66 -14.11 -13.43 -9.48
CA ARG A 66 -14.54 -14.75 -10.02
C ARG A 66 -15.86 -15.26 -9.43
N TYR A 67 -16.17 -14.89 -8.19
CA TYR A 67 -17.41 -15.29 -7.52
C TYR A 67 -18.58 -14.37 -7.84
N ALA A 68 -18.31 -13.16 -8.32
CA ALA A 68 -19.30 -12.16 -8.69
C ALA A 68 -19.64 -12.21 -10.19
N GLU A 69 -18.73 -12.72 -11.01
CA GLU A 69 -18.89 -12.81 -12.46
C GLU A 69 -20.15 -13.61 -12.85
N GLY A 70 -20.94 -13.05 -13.78
CA GLY A 70 -22.19 -13.64 -14.25
C GLY A 70 -23.35 -13.61 -13.25
N LYS A 71 -23.16 -13.13 -12.01
CA LYS A 71 -24.23 -13.05 -11.01
C LYS A 71 -25.00 -11.74 -11.10
N SER A 72 -26.33 -11.82 -10.94
CA SER A 72 -27.15 -10.64 -10.77
C SER A 72 -26.87 -10.01 -9.40
N HIS A 73 -26.56 -8.71 -9.41
CA HIS A 73 -26.40 -7.90 -8.21
C HIS A 73 -27.65 -7.09 -7.87
N ARG A 74 -28.79 -7.39 -8.51
CA ARG A 74 -30.08 -6.79 -8.15
C ARG A 74 -30.48 -7.28 -6.77
N TRP A 75 -30.94 -6.37 -5.93
CA TRP A 75 -31.27 -6.65 -4.54
C TRP A 75 -32.27 -7.81 -4.35
N ARG A 76 -33.26 -7.92 -5.23
CA ARG A 76 -34.22 -9.03 -5.25
C ARG A 76 -33.54 -10.40 -5.43
N ASP A 77 -32.51 -10.45 -6.27
CA ASP A 77 -31.83 -11.69 -6.63
C ASP A 77 -30.83 -12.11 -5.55
N VAL A 78 -30.18 -11.13 -4.90
CA VAL A 78 -29.34 -11.33 -3.72
C VAL A 78 -30.17 -11.91 -2.57
N ARG A 79 -31.31 -11.29 -2.22
CA ARG A 79 -32.21 -11.78 -1.16
C ARG A 79 -32.68 -13.21 -1.43
N ARG A 80 -33.06 -13.50 -2.67
CA ARG A 80 -33.47 -14.85 -3.09
C ARG A 80 -32.33 -15.86 -2.94
N GLY A 81 -31.10 -15.48 -3.30
CA GLY A 81 -29.91 -16.32 -3.12
C GLY A 81 -29.63 -16.66 -1.65
N ILE A 82 -29.68 -15.68 -0.76
CA ILE A 82 -29.49 -15.86 0.69
C ILE A 82 -30.56 -16.81 1.26
N ALA A 83 -31.84 -16.55 0.95
CA ALA A 83 -32.95 -17.39 1.42
C ALA A 83 -32.81 -18.85 0.96
N LYS A 84 -32.37 -19.08 -0.29
CA LYS A 84 -32.09 -20.42 -0.81
C LYS A 84 -30.96 -21.10 -0.03
N GLY A 85 -29.90 -20.37 0.31
CA GLY A 85 -28.79 -20.87 1.12
C GLY A 85 -29.24 -21.32 2.52
N TRP A 86 -30.05 -20.52 3.19
CA TRP A 86 -30.61 -20.86 4.51
C TRP A 86 -31.50 -22.11 4.45
N ALA A 87 -32.37 -22.21 3.44
CA ALA A 87 -33.26 -23.37 3.29
C ALA A 87 -32.49 -24.66 2.98
N ALA A 88 -31.35 -24.59 2.28
CA ALA A 88 -30.50 -25.74 2.02
C ALA A 88 -29.77 -26.20 3.29
N HIS A 89 -29.27 -25.27 4.10
CA HIS A 89 -28.58 -25.59 5.36
C HIS A 89 -29.52 -26.17 6.43
N ALA A 90 -30.77 -25.71 6.49
CA ALA A 90 -31.77 -26.24 7.43
C ALA A 90 -32.24 -27.67 7.11
N ARG A 91 -31.88 -28.22 5.94
CA ARG A 91 -32.24 -29.57 5.49
C ARG A 91 -31.05 -30.55 5.51
N ALA A 92 -29.86 -30.07 5.82
CA ALA A 92 -28.64 -30.85 5.99
C ALA A 92 -28.45 -31.18 7.46
#